data_AF-I8VZH0-F1
#
_entry.id   AF-I8VZH0-F1
#
_cell.length_a   1.000
_cell.length_b   1.000
_cell.length_c   1.000
_cell.angle_alpha   90.00
_cell.angle_beta   90.00
_cell.angle_gamma   90.00
#
_symmetry.space_group_name_H-M   'P 1'
#
loop_
_entity.id
_entity.type
_entity.pdbx_description
1 polymer ?
#
loop_
_entity_poly.entity_id
_entity_poly.type
_entity_poly.pdbx_seq_one_letter_code
_entity_poly.pdbx_strand_id
1 'polypeptide(L)' 'MAAGFKYNLEPEVEQEERYDVETGRRRRGPYKLDTTNLVVGSYLPSFTPIAADLVKKTSQVAIRVEVYEKFVRREVA' A
#
# COMPACT_ATOMS: atom_id res chain seq x y z
N MET A 1 23.81 -28.32 39.21
CA MET A 1 23.67 -26.85 39.13
C MET A 1 24.19 -26.42 37.78
N ALA A 2 23.33 -26.00 36.85
CA ALA A 2 23.76 -25.41 35.59
C ALA A 2 23.56 -23.89 35.68
N ALA A 3 24.66 -23.15 35.62
CA ALA A 3 24.69 -21.69 35.64
C ALA A 3 24.09 -21.15 34.33
N GLY A 4 23.07 -20.30 34.46
CA GLY A 4 22.35 -19.70 33.33
C GLY A 4 23.07 -18.47 32.79
N PHE A 5 23.44 -18.50 31.52
CA PHE A 5 23.83 -17.30 30.78
C PHE A 5 22.56 -16.53 30.38
N LYS A 6 22.52 -15.22 30.66
CA LYS A 6 21.46 -14.31 30.20
C LYS A 6 22.03 -13.39 29.12
N TYR A 7 21.40 -13.38 27.95
CA TYR A 7 21.72 -12.46 26.86
C TYR A 7 20.81 -11.23 26.98
N ASN A 8 21.40 -10.05 27.23
CA ASN A 8 20.69 -8.78 27.14
C ASN A 8 20.86 -8.25 25.72
N LEU A 9 20.00 -8.70 24.79
CA LEU A 9 19.84 -8.01 23.51
C LEU A 9 18.85 -6.86 23.71
N GLU A 10 19.25 -5.65 23.34
CA GLU A 10 18.32 -4.52 23.27
C GLU A 10 17.28 -4.82 22.16
N PRO A 11 15.98 -4.70 22.45
CA PRO A 11 14.95 -5.07 21.49
C PRO A 11 15.02 -4.18 20.25
N GLU A 12 14.91 -4.80 19.08
CA GLU A 12 14.72 -4.06 17.83
C GLU A 12 13.50 -3.15 17.98
N VAL A 13 13.63 -1.89 17.55
CA VAL A 13 12.52 -0.93 17.61
C VAL A 13 11.45 -1.41 16.64
N GLU A 14 10.47 -2.14 17.17
CA GLU A 14 9.25 -2.52 16.47
C GLU A 14 8.55 -1.22 16.04
N GLN A 15 8.63 -0.91 14.75
CA GLN A 15 7.83 0.17 14.19
C GLN A 15 6.39 -0.32 14.16
N GLU A 16 5.65 -0.05 15.23
CA GLU A 16 4.24 -0.42 15.35
C GLU A 16 3.50 -0.07 14.05
N GLU A 17 2.95 -1.10 13.42
CA GLU A 17 2.14 -0.94 12.22
C GLU A 17 0.95 -0.05 12.60
N ARG A 18 0.98 1.21 12.17
CA ARG A 18 -0.10 2.16 12.43
C ARG A 18 -1.32 1.79 11.57
N TYR A 19 -2.03 0.77 12.03
CA TYR A 19 -3.32 0.32 11.55
C TYR A 19 -4.39 1.25 12.11
N ASP A 20 -5.23 1.75 11.23
CA ASP A 20 -6.40 2.52 11.62
C ASP A 20 -7.52 1.52 11.94
N VAL A 21 -7.77 1.28 13.23
CA VAL A 21 -8.68 0.22 13.71
C VAL A 21 -10.12 0.46 13.24
N GLU A 22 -10.54 1.71 13.11
CA GLU A 22 -11.89 2.08 12.68
C GLU A 22 -12.10 1.84 11.18
N THR A 23 -11.11 2.16 10.36
CA THR A 23 -11.25 2.10 8.89
C THR A 23 -10.61 0.85 8.26
N GLY A 24 -9.87 0.08 9.04
CA GLY A 24 -9.08 -1.06 8.58
C GLY A 24 -7.95 -0.69 7.62
N ARG A 25 -7.63 0.60 7.51
CA ARG A 25 -6.67 1.12 6.53
C ARG A 25 -5.25 0.96 7.03
N ARG A 26 -4.42 0.32 6.21
CA ARG A 26 -2.97 0.28 6.44
C ARG A 26 -2.35 1.55 5.88
N ARG A 27 -1.85 2.44 6.74
CA ARG A 27 -1.28 3.74 6.31
C ARG A 27 0.16 3.63 5.81
N ARG A 28 0.92 2.62 6.27
CA ARG A 28 2.34 2.40 5.93
C ARG A 28 2.52 1.11 5.11
N GLY A 29 3.72 0.91 4.56
CA GLY A 29 4.11 -0.27 3.79
C GLY A 29 3.78 -0.18 2.28
N PRO A 30 4.57 -0.88 1.44
CA PRO A 30 4.40 -0.90 -0.01
C PRO A 30 3.11 -1.62 -0.43
N TYR A 31 2.59 -1.28 -1.61
CA TYR A 31 1.50 -2.03 -2.24
C TYR A 31 2.07 -3.20 -3.04
N LYS A 32 1.43 -4.36 -2.94
CA LYS A 32 1.74 -5.52 -3.78
C LYS A 32 0.98 -5.43 -5.09
N LEU A 33 1.70 -5.41 -6.21
CA LEU A 33 1.10 -5.41 -7.54
C LEU A 33 0.45 -6.77 -7.83
N ASP A 34 -0.82 -6.75 -8.19
CA ASP A 34 -1.56 -7.89 -8.68
C ASP A 34 -1.21 -8.14 -10.16
N THR A 35 -0.50 -9.25 -10.41
CA THR A 35 0.02 -9.61 -11.73
C THR A 35 -0.92 -10.55 -12.50
N THR A 36 -2.11 -10.86 -11.98
CA THR A 36 -3.01 -11.87 -12.56
C THR A 36 -3.36 -11.60 -14.03
N ASN A 37 -3.48 -10.33 -14.41
CA ASN A 37 -3.84 -9.91 -15.77
C ASN A 37 -2.64 -9.38 -16.58
N LEU A 38 -1.41 -9.56 -16.08
CA LEU A 38 -0.19 -9.09 -16.73
C LEU A 38 0.52 -10.27 -17.40
N VAL A 39 0.97 -10.05 -18.63
CA VAL A 39 1.77 -11.04 -19.36
C VAL A 39 3.20 -11.01 -18.80
N VAL A 40 3.78 -12.19 -18.56
CA VAL A 40 5.17 -12.28 -18.08
C VAL A 40 6.10 -11.61 -19.08
N GLY A 41 6.97 -10.71 -18.60
CA GLY A 41 7.85 -9.89 -19.45
C GLY A 41 7.25 -8.57 -19.93
N SER A 42 6.00 -8.25 -19.56
CA SER A 42 5.43 -6.93 -19.84
C SER A 42 6.16 -5.84 -19.04
N TYR A 43 6.50 -4.75 -19.71
CA TYR A 43 7.05 -3.55 -19.07
C TYR A 43 5.92 -2.57 -18.73
N LEU A 44 5.83 -2.19 -17.45
CA LEU A 44 4.92 -1.13 -17.01
C LEU A 44 5.67 0.21 -16.99
N PRO A 45 5.25 1.22 -17.77
CA PRO A 45 5.87 2.54 -17.70
C PRO A 45 5.65 3.19 -16.33
N SER A 46 6.54 4.11 -15.95
CA SER A 46 6.53 4.75 -14.62
C SER A 46 5.22 5.49 -14.27
N PHE A 47 4.44 5.88 -15.28
CA PHE A 47 3.21 6.65 -15.13
C PHE A 47 1.95 5.83 -15.47
N THR A 48 2.02 4.50 -15.42
CA THR A 48 0.82 3.67 -15.57
C THR A 48 -0.16 3.97 -14.43
N PRO A 49 -1.42 4.31 -14.73
CA PRO A 49 -2.42 4.50 -13.69
C PRO A 49 -2.68 3.18 -12.95
N ILE A 50 -2.74 3.25 -11.62
CA ILE A 50 -2.92 2.11 -10.73
C ILE A 50 -4.09 2.40 -9.79
N ALA A 51 -4.98 1.43 -9.64
CA ALA A 51 -5.98 1.40 -8.58
C ALA A 51 -5.37 0.75 -7.34
N ALA A 52 -5.34 1.47 -6.21
CA ALA A 52 -4.76 0.98 -4.96
C ALA A 52 -5.85 0.64 -3.93
N ASP A 53 -5.88 -0.61 -3.45
CA ASP A 53 -6.69 -1.02 -2.31
C ASP A 53 -5.91 -0.74 -1.02
N LEU A 54 -6.43 0.20 -0.24
CA LEU A 54 -5.82 0.71 0.98
C LEU A 54 -5.95 -0.24 2.18
N VAL A 55 -6.88 -1.19 2.10
CA VAL A 55 -7.15 -2.19 3.14
C VAL A 55 -6.27 -3.42 2.90
N LYS A 56 -6.35 -3.99 1.69
CA LYS A 56 -5.59 -5.19 1.32
C LYS A 56 -4.14 -4.90 0.95
N LYS A 57 -3.78 -3.63 0.76
CA LYS A 57 -2.44 -3.21 0.28
C LYS A 57 -2.08 -3.85 -1.06
N THR A 58 -3.06 -3.97 -1.94
CA THR A 58 -2.87 -4.46 -3.31
C THR A 58 -3.00 -3.31 -4.31
N SER A 59 -2.27 -3.41 -5.41
CA SER A 59 -2.35 -2.49 -6.54
C SER A 59 -2.75 -3.25 -7.80
N GLN A 60 -3.70 -2.71 -8.56
CA GLN A 60 -4.11 -3.25 -9.85
C GLN A 60 -3.86 -2.20 -10.94
N VAL A 61 -3.33 -2.65 -12.07
CA VAL A 61 -3.15 -1.77 -13.24
C VAL A 61 -4.51 -1.35 -13.74
N ALA A 62 -4.76 -0.05 -13.80
CA ALA A 62 -6.03 0.49 -14.22
C ALA A 62 -6.08 0.52 -15.76
N ILE A 63 -6.74 -0.48 -16.35
CA ILE A 63 -6.92 -0.62 -17.80
C ILE A 63 -8.29 -0.02 -18.15
N ARG A 64 -8.34 0.89 -19.14
CA ARG A 64 -9.56 1.62 -19.57
C ARG A 64 -10.18 2.50 -18.48
N VAL A 65 -9.38 3.40 -17.92
CA VAL A 65 -9.85 4.39 -16.93
C VAL A 65 -10.70 5.45 -17.62
N GLU A 66 -11.98 5.54 -17.24
CA GLU A 66 -12.83 6.67 -17.55
C GLU A 66 -12.64 7.74 -16.47
N VAL A 67 -12.26 8.97 -16.85
CA VAL A 67 -12.07 10.08 -15.91
C VAL A 67 -13.45 10.65 -15.54
N TYR A 68 -13.91 10.36 -14.32
CA TYR A 68 -15.24 10.78 -13.85
C TYR A 68 -15.26 12.18 -13.19
N GLU A 69 -14.14 12.89 -13.13
CA GLU A 69 -14.11 14.20 -12.47
C GLU A 69 -14.73 15.29 -13.36
N LYS A 70 -15.99 15.62 -13.08
CA LYS A 70 -16.64 16.84 -13.60
C LYS A 70 -16.20 18.03 -12.75
N PHE A 71 -15.23 18.81 -13.21
CA PHE A 71 -14.85 20.07 -12.56
C PHE A 71 -16.04 21.04 -12.59
N VAL A 72 -16.70 21.26 -11.45
CA VAL A 72 -17.60 22.41 -11.28
C VAL A 72 -16.72 23.59 -10.86
N ARG A 73 -16.47 24.50 -11.80
CA ARG A 73 -15.79 25.77 -11.49
C ARG A 73 -16.71 26.56 -10.55
N ARG A 74 -16.28 26.76 -9.31
CA ARG A 74 -17.00 27.61 -8.36
C ARG A 74 -16.78 29.07 -8.78
N GLU A 75 -17.79 29.70 -9.35
CA GLU A 75 -17.81 31.16 -9.43
C GLU A 75 -18.05 31.71 -8.03
N VAL A 76 -17.14 32.58 -7.61
CA VAL A 76 -17.15 33.29 -6.34
C VAL A 76 -18.12 34.47 -6.49
N ALA A 77 -19.08 34.57 -5.58
CA ALA A 77 -19.84 35.79 -5.33
C ALA A 77 -19.42 36.35 -3.97
#